data_AF-A0A819Z8W6-F1
#
_entry.id   AF-A0A819Z8W6-F1
#
_cell.length_a   1.000
_cell.length_b   1.000
_cell.length_c   1.000
_cell.angle_alpha   90.00
_cell.angle_beta   90.00
_cell.angle_gamma   90.00
#
_symmetry.space_group_name_H-M   'P 1'
#
loop_
_entity.id
_entity.type
_entity.pdbx_description
1 polymer ?
#
loop_
_entity_poly.entity_id
_entity_poly.type
_entity_poly.pdbx_seq_one_letter_code
_entity_poly.pdbx_strand_id
1 'polypeptide(L)'
;MLNIKSYFFLFFRARLQTIHCRLDEGINTYEYAMYCQNDWKDLHHLAYWELLWCRVLQRQWKEASIMAQTLLDQNNWSKATYCYLLSTFIFEDNNGIATDEVVRLYKRVPELKIRLAGKSIPLEKYAIKQCEHFLEGYLEIT
;
A
#
# COMPACT_ATOMS: atom_id res chain seq x y z
N MET A 1 31.96 7.52 3.06
CA MET A 1 30.75 6.68 3.16
C MET A 1 30.96 5.44 2.31
N LEU A 2 30.81 4.24 2.87
CA LEU A 2 30.89 2.99 2.10
C LEU A 2 29.85 3.01 0.97
N ASN A 3 30.30 2.82 -0.26
CA ASN A 3 29.47 2.77 -1.48
C ASN A 3 28.76 1.41 -1.54
N ILE A 4 27.83 1.18 -0.61
CA ILE A 4 27.06 -0.07 -0.53
C ILE A 4 25.92 0.01 -1.55
N LYS A 5 25.98 -0.87 -2.56
CA LYS A 5 24.94 -1.02 -3.60
C LYS A 5 24.07 -2.27 -3.42
N SER A 6 24.15 -2.94 -2.27
CA SER A 6 23.34 -4.12 -1.99
C SER A 6 21.91 -3.72 -1.64
N TYR A 7 20.95 -4.12 -2.50
CA TYR A 7 19.53 -3.85 -2.29
C TYR A 7 19.06 -4.30 -0.90
N PHE A 8 19.34 -5.55 -0.49
CA PHE A 8 18.87 -6.08 0.79
C PHE A 8 19.44 -5.31 1.99
N PHE A 9 20.73 -4.96 1.94
CA PHE A 9 21.35 -4.18 3.02
C PHE A 9 20.68 -2.80 3.14
N LEU A 10 20.46 -2.13 2.00
CA LEU A 10 19.81 -0.82 1.98
C LEU A 10 18.34 -0.91 2.41
N PHE A 11 17.60 -1.91 1.94
CA PHE A 11 16.21 -2.15 2.33
C PHE A 11 16.06 -2.36 3.85
N PHE A 12 16.88 -3.24 4.44
CA PHE A 12 16.82 -3.47 5.89
C PHE A 12 17.31 -2.27 6.70
N ARG A 13 18.28 -1.51 6.19
CA ARG A 13 18.70 -0.23 6.80
C ARG A 13 17.56 0.78 6.80
N ALA A 14 16.86 0.94 5.67
CA ALA A 14 15.71 1.82 5.55
C ALA A 14 14.62 1.42 6.56
N ARG A 15 14.32 0.12 6.67
CA ARG A 15 13.36 -0.40 7.66
C ARG A 15 13.78 -0.10 9.10
N LEU A 16 15.07 -0.20 9.42
CA LEU A 16 15.56 0.21 10.74
C LEU A 16 15.39 1.70 10.97
N GLN A 17 15.63 2.55 9.97
CA GLN A 17 15.42 4.00 10.09
C GLN A 17 13.93 4.33 10.35
N THR A 18 13.01 3.68 9.62
CA THR A 18 11.56 3.91 9.80
C THR A 18 11.06 3.44 11.16
N ILE A 19 11.52 2.28 11.66
CA ILE A 19 11.19 1.78 13.01
C ILE A 19 11.68 2.75 14.10
N HIS A 20 12.80 3.45 13.87
CA HIS A 20 13.29 4.50 14.78
C HIS A 20 12.64 5.88 14.53
N CYS A 21 11.51 5.94 13.84
CA CYS A 21 10.80 7.17 13.48
C CYS A 21 11.62 8.19 12.65
N ARG A 22 12.69 7.75 11.99
CA ARG A 22 13.47 8.57 11.05
C ARG A 22 12.93 8.38 9.64
N LEU A 23 11.70 8.83 9.42
CA LEU A 23 10.93 8.53 8.21
C LEU A 23 11.61 9.06 6.94
N ASP A 24 12.05 10.33 6.92
CA ASP A 24 12.68 10.93 5.74
C ASP A 24 13.99 10.22 5.35
N GLU A 25 14.81 9.85 6.35
CA GLU A 25 16.01 9.05 6.10
C GLU A 25 15.69 7.66 5.53
N GLY A 26 14.65 7.01 6.08
CA GLY A 26 14.20 5.71 5.62
C GLY A 26 13.67 5.76 4.18
N ILE A 27 12.85 6.76 3.86
CA ILE A 27 12.33 7.02 2.51
C ILE A 27 13.47 7.17 1.52
N ASN A 28 14.42 8.08 1.79
CA ASN A 28 15.58 8.30 0.92
C ASN A 28 16.40 7.02 0.72
N THR A 29 16.51 6.19 1.77
CA THR A 29 17.26 4.93 1.71
C THR A 29 16.51 3.86 0.91
N TYR A 30 15.18 3.78 1.00
CA TYR A 30 14.36 2.90 0.15
C TYR A 30 14.43 3.30 -1.33
N GLU A 31 14.30 4.59 -1.63
CA GLU A 31 14.40 5.11 -3.00
C GLU A 31 15.79 4.83 -3.59
N TYR A 32 16.85 5.02 -2.79
CA TYR A 32 18.21 4.65 -3.19
C TYR A 32 18.38 3.14 -3.40
N ALA A 33 17.77 2.30 -2.55
CA ALA A 33 17.79 0.85 -2.73
C ALA A 33 17.18 0.44 -4.07
N MET A 34 16.03 1.03 -4.42
CA MET A 34 15.35 0.81 -5.70
C MET A 34 16.18 1.31 -6.89
N TYR A 35 16.85 2.45 -6.77
CA TYR A 35 17.75 2.96 -7.81
C TYR A 35 18.94 2.03 -8.08
N CYS A 36 19.47 1.36 -7.04
CA CYS A 36 20.66 0.52 -7.16
C CYS A 36 20.45 -0.83 -7.87
N GLN A 37 19.21 -1.24 -8.14
CA GLN A 37 18.91 -2.51 -8.82
C GLN A 37 17.66 -2.36 -9.70
N ASN A 38 17.66 -2.88 -10.92
CA ASN A 38 16.49 -2.80 -11.82
C ASN A 38 16.08 -4.15 -12.45
N ASP A 39 16.79 -5.24 -12.14
CA ASP A 39 16.58 -6.55 -12.75
C ASP A 39 15.37 -7.28 -12.13
N TRP A 40 15.21 -7.20 -10.80
CA TRP A 40 14.11 -7.83 -10.05
C TRP A 40 13.03 -6.85 -9.58
N LYS A 41 12.03 -6.61 -10.44
CA LYS A 41 10.92 -5.67 -10.16
C LYS A 41 10.12 -6.00 -8.89
N ASP A 42 10.01 -7.27 -8.51
CA ASP A 42 9.31 -7.67 -7.28
C ASP A 42 9.97 -7.09 -6.01
N LEU A 43 11.28 -6.83 -6.04
CA LEU A 43 11.96 -6.14 -4.95
C LEU A 43 11.51 -4.68 -4.86
N HIS A 44 11.22 -4.01 -5.97
CA HIS A 44 10.66 -2.66 -5.92
C HIS A 44 9.27 -2.66 -5.27
N HIS A 45 8.46 -3.70 -5.48
CA HIS A 45 7.17 -3.83 -4.81
C HIS A 45 7.28 -3.97 -3.30
N LEU A 46 8.31 -4.67 -2.79
CA LEU A 46 8.59 -4.68 -1.34
C LEU A 46 8.91 -3.28 -0.82
N ALA A 47 9.70 -2.50 -1.55
CA ALA A 47 10.02 -1.12 -1.17
C ALA A 47 8.78 -0.21 -1.26
N TYR A 48 7.93 -0.34 -2.28
CA TYR A 48 6.67 0.40 -2.37
C TYR A 48 5.73 0.09 -1.19
N TRP A 49 5.66 -1.18 -0.77
CA TRP A 49 4.90 -1.57 0.42
C TRP A 49 5.37 -0.86 1.68
N GLU A 50 6.68 -0.65 1.83
CA GLU A 50 7.21 0.05 3.00
C GLU A 50 7.08 1.57 2.89
N LEU A 51 7.34 2.12 1.70
CA LEU A 51 7.24 3.55 1.42
C LEU A 51 5.81 4.06 1.63
N LEU A 52 4.78 3.29 1.25
CA LEU A 52 3.40 3.74 1.43
C LEU A 52 3.09 3.97 2.92
N TRP A 53 3.59 3.11 3.82
CA TRP A 53 3.38 3.31 5.26
C TRP A 53 4.14 4.52 5.79
N CYS A 54 5.33 4.81 5.25
CA CYS A 54 6.06 6.03 5.59
C CYS A 54 5.24 7.28 5.22
N ARG A 55 4.65 7.29 4.02
CA ARG A 55 3.80 8.39 3.54
C ARG A 55 2.51 8.50 4.35
N VAL A 56 1.88 7.38 4.70
CA VAL A 56 0.70 7.35 5.60
C VAL A 56 1.03 7.97 6.96
N LEU A 57 2.17 7.62 7.56
CA LEU A 57 2.60 8.19 8.84
C LEU A 57 2.86 9.71 8.75
N GLN A 58 3.23 10.21 7.56
CA GLN A 58 3.37 11.63 7.27
C GLN A 58 2.06 12.31 6.81
N ARG A 59 0.94 11.59 6.76
CA ARG A 59 -0.35 12.04 6.20
C ARG A 59 -0.27 12.51 4.74
N GLN A 60 0.67 11.95 3.99
CA GLN A 60 0.85 12.16 2.56
C GLN A 60 0.03 11.11 1.78
N TRP A 61 -1.30 11.27 1.84
CA TRP A 61 -2.27 10.29 1.34
C TRP A 61 -2.19 10.08 -0.16
N LYS A 62 -2.04 11.16 -0.93
CA LYS A 62 -1.84 11.13 -2.38
C LYS A 62 -0.60 10.34 -2.79
N GLU A 63 0.52 10.52 -2.10
CA GLU A 63 1.75 9.78 -2.38
C GLU A 63 1.59 8.30 -2.03
N ALA A 64 0.92 7.99 -0.92
CA ALA A 64 0.59 6.62 -0.54
C ALA A 64 -0.34 5.94 -1.56
N SER A 65 -1.32 6.68 -2.11
CA SER A 65 -2.25 6.16 -3.12
C SER A 65 -1.56 5.80 -4.42
N ILE A 66 -0.57 6.58 -4.87
CA ILE A 66 0.25 6.27 -6.06
C ILE A 66 1.00 4.93 -5.88
N MET A 67 1.54 4.68 -4.69
CA MET A 67 2.24 3.44 -4.39
C MET A 67 1.27 2.25 -4.31
N ALA A 68 0.11 2.44 -3.67
CA ALA A 68 -0.95 1.43 -3.61
C ALA A 68 -1.49 1.09 -5.01
N GLN A 69 -1.66 2.08 -5.89
CA GLN A 69 -2.04 1.88 -7.28
C GLN A 69 -0.98 1.09 -8.04
N THR A 70 0.31 1.43 -7.86
CA THR A 70 1.42 0.69 -8.48
C THR A 70 1.42 -0.79 -8.06
N LEU A 71 1.21 -1.07 -6.77
CA LEU A 71 1.08 -2.43 -6.26
C LEU A 71 -0.17 -3.13 -6.82
N LEU A 72 -1.31 -2.43 -6.87
CA LEU A 72 -2.55 -2.94 -7.44
C LEU A 72 -2.42 -3.28 -8.92
N ASP A 73 -1.59 -2.57 -9.68
CA ASP A 73 -1.41 -2.84 -11.11
C ASP A 73 -0.39 -3.95 -11.33
N GLN A 74 0.72 -3.91 -10.60
CA GLN A 74 1.90 -4.70 -10.96
C GLN A 74 2.13 -5.94 -10.08
N ASN A 75 1.65 -5.94 -8.83
CA ASN A 75 1.95 -7.01 -7.87
C ASN A 75 0.75 -7.96 -7.70
N ASN A 76 1.01 -9.27 -7.69
CA ASN A 76 -0.03 -10.32 -7.64
C ASN A 76 -0.22 -10.95 -6.25
N TRP A 77 0.43 -10.46 -5.19
CA TRP A 77 0.34 -11.04 -3.85
C TRP A 77 -1.04 -10.85 -3.21
N SER A 78 -1.61 -9.64 -3.30
CA SER A 78 -2.93 -9.38 -2.72
C SER A 78 -3.60 -8.15 -3.34
N LYS A 79 -4.18 -8.34 -4.53
CA LYS A 79 -4.92 -7.29 -5.26
C LYS A 79 -6.06 -6.71 -4.43
N ALA A 80 -6.76 -7.53 -3.65
CA ALA A 80 -7.83 -7.07 -2.76
C ALA A 80 -7.31 -6.10 -1.68
N THR A 81 -6.19 -6.42 -1.04
CA THR A 81 -5.57 -5.50 -0.06
C THR A 81 -5.10 -4.21 -0.70
N TYR A 82 -4.45 -4.26 -1.87
CA TYR A 82 -3.98 -3.03 -2.53
C TYR A 82 -5.13 -2.14 -2.99
N CYS A 83 -6.22 -2.73 -3.51
CA CYS A 83 -7.44 -2.00 -3.87
C CYS A 83 -8.08 -1.34 -2.65
N TYR A 84 -8.16 -2.05 -1.52
CA TYR A 84 -8.65 -1.48 -0.26
C TYR A 84 -7.80 -0.29 0.19
N LEU A 85 -6.48 -0.46 0.28
CA LEU A 85 -5.57 0.62 0.71
C LEU A 85 -5.64 1.82 -0.22
N LEU A 86 -5.65 1.61 -1.53
CA LEU A 86 -5.83 2.68 -2.53
C LEU A 86 -7.12 3.46 -2.28
N SER A 87 -8.24 2.75 -2.11
CA SER A 87 -9.56 3.35 -1.84
C SER A 87 -9.53 4.19 -0.57
N THR A 88 -8.94 3.65 0.51
CA THR A 88 -8.83 4.34 1.80
C THR A 88 -7.93 5.56 1.71
N PHE A 89 -6.80 5.50 1.02
CA PHE A 89 -5.93 6.67 0.87
C PHE A 89 -6.58 7.78 0.03
N ILE A 90 -7.32 7.43 -1.03
CA ILE A 90 -8.10 8.42 -1.79
C ILE A 90 -9.20 9.03 -0.91
N PHE A 91 -9.87 8.23 -0.09
CA PHE A 91 -10.89 8.72 0.85
C PHE A 91 -10.31 9.71 1.86
N GLU A 92 -9.16 9.39 2.47
CA GLU A 92 -8.47 10.27 3.41
C GLU A 92 -7.94 11.55 2.73
N ASP A 93 -7.40 11.46 1.51
CA ASP A 93 -6.97 12.62 0.72
C ASP A 93 -8.14 13.58 0.40
N ASN A 94 -9.35 13.02 0.25
CA ASN A 94 -10.59 13.75 0.10
C ASN A 94 -11.22 14.20 1.44
N ASN A 95 -10.45 14.23 2.52
CA ASN A 95 -10.91 14.61 3.87
C ASN A 95 -12.09 13.77 4.37
N GLY A 96 -12.11 12.47 4.05
CA GLY A 96 -13.16 11.56 4.46
C GLY A 96 -14.46 11.70 3.67
N ILE A 97 -14.41 12.29 2.47
CA ILE A 97 -15.55 12.37 1.56
C ILE A 97 -15.50 11.17 0.59
N ALA A 98 -16.55 10.35 0.59
CA ALA A 98 -16.71 9.26 -0.36
C ALA A 98 -17.12 9.78 -1.74
N THR A 99 -16.15 9.82 -2.65
CA THR A 99 -16.38 10.06 -4.07
C THR A 99 -16.88 8.78 -4.76
N ASP A 100 -17.45 8.93 -5.96
CA ASP A 100 -17.87 7.79 -6.80
C ASP A 100 -16.71 6.81 -7.06
N GLU A 101 -15.48 7.32 -7.17
CA GLU A 101 -14.28 6.50 -7.31
C GLU A 101 -14.01 5.64 -6.08
N VAL A 102 -14.06 6.22 -4.88
CA VAL A 102 -13.87 5.49 -3.62
C VAL A 102 -14.93 4.38 -3.50
N VAL A 103 -16.20 4.72 -3.74
CA VAL A 103 -17.31 3.75 -3.68
C VAL A 103 -17.11 2.63 -4.71
N ARG A 104 -16.72 2.96 -5.95
CA ARG A 104 -16.43 1.98 -7.00
C ARG A 104 -15.28 1.06 -6.61
N LEU A 105 -14.19 1.59 -6.05
CA LEU A 105 -13.04 0.78 -5.65
C LEU A 105 -13.36 -0.10 -4.44
N TYR A 106 -14.10 0.39 -3.43
CA TYR A 106 -14.57 -0.45 -2.31
C TYR A 106 -15.47 -1.59 -2.78
N LYS A 107 -16.38 -1.36 -3.74
CA LYS A 107 -17.20 -2.41 -4.36
C LYS A 107 -16.37 -3.47 -5.09
N ARG A 108 -15.19 -3.10 -5.62
CA ARG A 108 -14.29 -4.01 -6.34
C ARG A 108 -13.46 -4.90 -5.42
N VAL A 109 -13.22 -4.52 -4.16
CA VAL A 109 -12.36 -5.28 -3.23
C VAL A 109 -12.76 -6.76 -3.08
N PRO A 110 -14.05 -7.13 -2.89
CA PRO A 110 -14.46 -8.53 -2.77
C PRO A 110 -14.21 -9.37 -4.03
N GLU A 111 -14.24 -8.74 -5.21
CA GLU A 111 -14.02 -9.39 -6.51
C GLU A 111 -12.56 -9.80 -6.72
N LEU A 112 -11.63 -9.12 -6.03
CA LEU A 112 -10.18 -9.33 -6.14
C LEU A 112 -9.63 -10.37 -5.16
N LYS A 113 -10.48 -10.98 -4.33
CA LYS A 113 -10.08 -11.94 -3.31
C LYS A 113 -9.46 -13.20 -3.93
N ILE A 114 -8.33 -13.63 -3.38
CA ILE A 114 -7.71 -14.90 -3.75
C ILE A 114 -7.83 -15.94 -2.63
N ARG A 115 -7.58 -17.20 -2.99
CA ARG A 115 -7.41 -18.30 -2.05
C ARG A 115 -6.00 -18.86 -2.19
N LEU A 116 -5.28 -18.93 -1.08
CA LEU A 116 -3.99 -19.57 -0.99
C LEU A 116 -4.16 -20.92 -0.30
N ALA A 117 -3.81 -22.02 -0.98
CA ALA A 117 -4.03 -23.39 -0.50
C ALA A 117 -5.48 -23.64 -0.01
N GLY A 118 -6.46 -23.14 -0.77
CA GLY A 118 -7.89 -23.28 -0.45
C GLY A 118 -8.40 -22.37 0.69
N LYS A 119 -7.51 -21.66 1.39
CA LYS A 119 -7.87 -20.72 2.46
C LYS A 119 -7.85 -19.29 1.95
N SER A 120 -8.81 -18.48 2.39
CA SER A 120 -8.75 -17.03 2.19
C SER A 120 -7.67 -16.41 3.06
N ILE A 121 -6.99 -15.40 2.52
CA ILE A 121 -5.98 -14.62 3.24
C ILE A 121 -6.69 -13.78 4.33
N PRO A 122 -6.24 -13.82 5.59
CA PRO A 122 -6.89 -13.08 6.67
C PRO A 122 -7.01 -11.57 6.41
N LEU A 123 -5.97 -10.96 5.83
CA LEU A 123 -5.96 -9.53 5.52
C LEU A 123 -6.99 -9.15 4.46
N GLU A 124 -7.19 -9.98 3.43
CA GLU A 124 -8.22 -9.75 2.42
C GLU A 124 -9.63 -9.87 3.01
N LYS A 125 -9.85 -10.83 3.91
CA LYS A 125 -11.12 -10.95 4.64
C LYS A 125 -11.42 -9.71 5.47
N TYR A 126 -10.42 -9.18 6.17
CA TYR A 126 -10.54 -7.93 6.90
C TYR A 126 -10.92 -6.77 5.97
N ALA A 127 -10.16 -6.59 4.88
CA ALA A 127 -10.40 -5.53 3.90
C ALA A 127 -11.82 -5.58 3.32
N ILE A 128 -12.30 -6.78 2.94
CA ILE A 128 -13.66 -6.99 2.45
C ILE A 128 -14.69 -6.57 3.50
N LYS A 129 -14.54 -7.02 4.75
CA LYS A 129 -15.51 -6.71 5.80
C LYS A 129 -15.57 -5.20 6.11
N GLN A 130 -14.44 -4.50 6.04
CA GLN A 130 -14.39 -3.04 6.18
C GLN A 130 -15.10 -2.33 5.02
N CYS A 131 -14.89 -2.78 3.78
CA CYS A 131 -15.57 -2.23 2.61
C CYS A 131 -17.09 -2.44 2.69
N GLU A 132 -17.53 -3.65 3.05
CA GLU A 132 -18.96 -3.97 3.24
C GLU A 132 -19.59 -3.05 4.29
N HIS A 133 -18.95 -2.92 5.47
CA HIS A 133 -19.47 -2.07 6.54
C HIS A 133 -19.55 -0.59 6.13
N PHE A 134 -18.53 -0.10 5.42
CA PHE A 134 -18.53 1.27 4.89
C PHE A 134 -19.68 1.49 3.90
N LEU A 135 -19.89 0.56 2.97
CA LEU A 135 -20.92 0.66 1.94
C LEU A 135 -22.33 0.56 2.52
N GLU A 136 -22.55 -0.28 3.53
CA GLU A 136 -23.82 -0.35 4.28
C GLU A 136 -24.18 1.02 4.85
N GLY A 137 -23.27 1.65 5.62
CA GLY A 137 -23.52 2.97 6.20
C GLY A 137 -23.63 4.09 5.16
N TYR A 138 -22.89 4.03 4.06
CA TYR A 138 -22.96 5.03 2.99
C TYR A 138 -24.32 5.01 2.26
N LEU A 139 -24.86 3.81 2.00
CA LEU A 139 -26.15 3.65 1.33
C LEU A 139 -27.34 4.04 2.21
N GLU A 140 -27.20 4.06 3.54
CA GLU A 140 -28.25 4.53 4.45
C GLU A 140 -28.42 6.06 4.44
N ILE A 141 -27.41 6.80 3.99
CA ILE A 141 -27.34 8.28 4.04
C ILE A 141 -27.61 8.92 2.67
N THR A 142 -27.64 8.13 1.59
CA THR A 142 -27.79 8.58 0.19
C THR A 142 -29.11 8.14 -0.40
#